data_AF-A0A2N6BM74-F1
#
_entry.id   AF-A0A2N6BM74-F1
#
_cell.length_a   1.000
_cell.length_b   1.000
_cell.length_c   1.000
_cell.angle_alpha   90.00
_cell.angle_beta   90.00
_cell.angle_gamma   90.00
#
_symmetry.space_group_name_H-M   'P 1'
#
loop_
_entity.id
_entity.type
_entity.pdbx_description
1 polymer ?
#
loop_
_entity_poly.entity_id
_entity_poly.type
_entity_poly.pdbx_seq_one_letter_code
_entity_poly.pdbx_strand_id
1 'polypeptide(L)'
;MHSKIPSRKTLTIAWIALMGFSIATMIAGRVTDPSSLGPLLMLALLMVTGFKSLWILRYYLNLRASTKGWNSAFISFLLSLLTLIYGLYLIPLLM
;
A
#
# COMPACT_ATOMS: atom_id res chain seq x y z
N MET A 1 10.27 23.87 -13.46
CA MET A 1 9.84 22.98 -12.36
C MET A 1 11.07 22.36 -11.73
N HIS A 2 11.48 22.81 -10.55
CA HIS A 2 12.60 22.21 -9.82
C HIS A 2 12.07 20.96 -9.10
N SER A 3 12.27 19.78 -9.69
CA SER A 3 11.97 18.52 -9.01
C SER A 3 12.94 18.37 -7.84
N LYS A 4 12.44 18.53 -6.61
CA LYS A 4 13.23 18.17 -5.43
C LYS A 4 13.41 16.65 -5.46
N ILE A 5 14.57 16.20 -5.91
CA ILE A 5 14.94 14.79 -5.91
C ILE A 5 15.11 14.36 -4.45
N PRO A 6 14.49 13.25 -4.01
CA PRO A 6 14.61 12.77 -2.64
C PRO A 6 16.09 12.54 -2.28
N SER A 7 16.49 12.98 -1.08
CA SER A 7 17.85 12.75 -0.60
C SER A 7 18.11 11.25 -0.38
N ARG A 8 19.39 10.83 -0.45
CA ARG A 8 19.77 9.44 -0.13
C ARG A 8 19.25 9.01 1.25
N LYS A 9 19.35 9.89 2.26
CA LYS A 9 18.82 9.65 3.61
C LYS A 9 17.32 9.37 3.60
N THR A 10 16.55 10.14 2.84
CA THR A 10 15.09 9.96 2.70
C THR A 10 14.75 8.61 2.05
N LEU A 11 15.49 8.22 1.02
CA LEU A 11 15.32 6.93 0.37
C LEU A 11 15.68 5.76 1.29
N THR A 12 16.76 5.87 2.07
CA THR A 12 17.13 4.85 3.05
C THR A 12 16.07 4.70 4.15
N ILE A 13 15.52 5.80 4.66
CA ILE A 13 14.41 5.75 5.64
C ILE A 13 13.17 5.10 5.02
N ALA A 14 12.83 5.48 3.78
CA ALA A 14 11.72 4.87 3.06
C ALA A 14 11.92 3.37 2.85
N TRP A 15 13.15 2.95 2.55
CA TRP A 15 13.50 1.54 2.44
C TRP A 15 13.30 0.78 3.75
N ILE A 16 13.79 1.31 4.88
CA ILE A 16 13.60 0.68 6.20
C ILE A 16 12.11 0.56 6.53
N ALA A 17 11.32 1.61 6.26
CA ALA A 17 9.87 1.56 6.43
C ALA A 17 9.23 0.47 5.57
N LEU A 18 9.67 0.29 4.32
CA LEU A 18 9.19 -0.78 3.43
C LEU A 18 9.57 -2.19 3.92
N MET A 19 10.73 -2.35 4.57
CA MET A 19 11.10 -3.60 5.23
C MET A 19 10.13 -3.90 6.39
N GLY A 20 9.85 -2.89 7.23
CA GLY A 20 8.85 -2.99 8.30
C GLY A 20 7.45 -3.35 7.78
N PHE A 21 7.00 -2.69 6.70
CA PHE A 21 5.73 -3.02 6.07
C PHE A 21 5.70 -4.45 5.51
N SER A 22 6.82 -4.97 5.00
CA SER A 22 6.88 -6.34 4.49
C SER A 22 6.69 -7.37 5.61
N ILE A 23 7.30 -7.14 6.77
CA ILE A 23 7.06 -7.96 7.96
C ILE A 23 5.59 -7.88 8.38
N ALA A 24 5.02 -6.66 8.44
CA ALA A 24 3.61 -6.47 8.75
C ALA A 24 2.67 -7.17 7.76
N THR A 25 3.00 -7.19 6.46
CA THR A 25 2.26 -7.96 5.44
C THR A 25 2.31 -9.45 5.72
N MET A 26 3.48 -10.00 6.09
CA MET A 26 3.61 -11.43 6.42
C MET A 26 2.77 -11.81 7.65
N ILE A 27 2.76 -10.95 8.67
CA ILE A 27 1.96 -11.14 9.88
C ILE A 27 0.46 -11.05 9.56
N ALA A 28 0.02 -9.99 8.90
CA ALA A 28 -1.40 -9.78 8.54
C ALA A 28 -1.92 -10.85 7.59
N GLY A 29 -1.07 -11.33 6.68
CA GLY A 29 -1.37 -12.39 5.73
C GLY A 29 -1.28 -13.80 6.30
N ARG A 30 -0.96 -13.97 7.59
CA ARG A 30 -0.79 -15.28 8.26
C ARG A 30 -0.01 -16.27 7.40
N VAL A 31 1.16 -15.88 6.89
CA VAL A 31 1.93 -16.66 5.89
C VAL A 31 2.25 -18.11 6.29
N THR A 32 2.19 -18.43 7.59
CA THR A 32 2.43 -19.76 8.13
C THR A 32 1.16 -20.62 8.28
N ASP A 33 -0.01 -20.07 8.01
CA ASP A 33 -1.30 -20.72 8.25
C ASP A 33 -2.07 -20.92 6.93
N PRO A 34 -2.50 -22.15 6.59
CA PRO A 34 -3.23 -22.41 5.36
C PRO A 34 -4.71 -22.01 5.43
N SER A 35 -5.23 -21.61 6.60
CA SER A 35 -6.63 -21.18 6.74
C SER A 35 -6.90 -19.88 5.98
N SER A 36 -8.15 -19.72 5.51
CA SER A 36 -8.56 -18.49 4.86
C SER A 36 -8.43 -17.29 5.83
N LEU A 37 -7.97 -16.16 5.29
CA LEU A 37 -7.96 -14.91 6.04
C LEU A 37 -9.41 -14.52 6.35
N GLY A 38 -9.70 -14.19 7.61
CA GLY A 38 -10.97 -13.60 7.99
C GLY A 38 -11.08 -12.14 7.51
N PRO A 39 -12.29 -11.54 7.47
CA PRO A 39 -12.50 -10.21 6.90
C PRO A 39 -11.66 -9.11 7.55
N LEU A 40 -11.51 -9.17 8.87
CA LEU A 40 -10.72 -8.21 9.63
C LEU A 40 -9.22 -8.28 9.28
N LEU A 41 -8.68 -9.49 9.13
CA LEU A 41 -7.28 -9.69 8.75
C LEU A 41 -7.03 -9.32 7.30
N MET A 42 -7.98 -9.62 6.40
CA MET A 42 -7.92 -9.18 5.01
C MET A 42 -7.92 -7.64 4.92
N LEU A 43 -8.78 -6.96 5.69
CA LEU A 43 -8.78 -5.51 5.77
C LEU A 43 -7.45 -4.97 6.30
N ALA A 44 -6.91 -5.55 7.36
CA ALA A 44 -5.60 -5.17 7.90
C ALA A 44 -4.47 -5.35 6.86
N LEU A 45 -4.48 -6.47 6.14
CA LEU A 45 -3.53 -6.76 5.06
C LEU A 45 -3.61 -5.72 3.93
N LEU A 46 -4.82 -5.35 3.51
CA LEU A 46 -5.03 -4.33 2.49
C LEU A 46 -4.62 -2.94 2.97
N MET A 47 -4.84 -2.60 4.24
CA MET A 47 -4.39 -1.34 4.83
C MET A 47 -2.86 -1.25 4.79
N VAL A 48 -2.15 -2.28 5.25
CA VAL A 48 -0.67 -2.35 5.20
C VAL A 48 -0.18 -2.24 3.75
N THR A 49 -0.83 -2.95 2.82
CA THR A 49 -0.52 -2.91 1.39
C THR A 49 -0.73 -1.51 0.81
N GLY A 50 -1.82 -0.84 1.18
CA GLY A 50 -2.10 0.54 0.78
C GLY A 50 -1.05 1.51 1.28
N PHE A 51 -0.67 1.43 2.57
CA PHE A 51 0.40 2.25 3.13
C PHE A 51 1.73 2.01 2.43
N LYS A 52 2.09 0.75 2.18
CA LYS A 52 3.30 0.37 1.45
C LYS A 52 3.33 1.00 0.05
N SER A 53 2.24 0.87 -0.71
CA SER A 53 2.08 1.44 -2.05
C SER A 53 2.14 2.97 -2.05
N LEU A 54 1.48 3.63 -1.09
CA LEU A 54 1.57 5.09 -0.91
C LEU A 54 3.00 5.53 -0.61
N TRP A 55 3.75 4.76 0.19
CA TRP A 55 5.14 5.07 0.51
C TRP A 55 6.04 5.01 -0.74
N ILE A 56 5.87 3.96 -1.56
CA ILE A 56 6.58 3.81 -2.83
C ILE A 56 6.24 4.98 -3.77
N LEU A 57 4.96 5.26 -3.97
CA LEU A 57 4.50 6.36 -4.84
C LEU A 57 5.10 7.69 -4.40
N ARG A 58 5.06 7.99 -3.10
CA ARG A 58 5.50 9.28 -2.57
C ARG A 58 7.01 9.46 -2.55
N TYR A 59 7.78 8.43 -2.21
CA TYR A 59 9.22 8.56 -1.94
C TYR A 59 10.11 8.01 -3.05
N TYR A 60 9.74 6.90 -3.69
CA TYR A 60 10.52 6.31 -4.77
C TYR A 60 10.11 6.84 -6.14
N LEU A 61 8.80 6.94 -6.38
CA LEU A 61 8.26 7.50 -7.63
C LEU A 61 8.06 9.02 -7.57
N ASN A 62 8.42 9.63 -6.44
CA ASN A 62 8.38 11.07 -6.21
C ASN A 62 7.04 11.73 -6.59
N LEU A 63 5.91 11.04 -6.36
CA LEU A 63 4.56 11.56 -6.67
C LEU A 63 4.29 12.90 -5.97
N ARG A 64 5.01 13.21 -4.88
CA ARG A 64 4.97 14.50 -4.18
C ARG A 64 5.44 15.68 -5.04
N ALA A 65 6.34 15.44 -5.98
CA ALA A 65 6.83 16.45 -6.92
C ALA A 65 5.96 16.51 -8.20
N SER A 66 5.02 15.58 -8.39
CA SER A 66 4.11 15.58 -9.54
C SER A 66 3.02 16.65 -9.40
N THR A 67 2.33 16.96 -10.50
CA THR A 67 1.23 17.93 -10.49
C THR A 67 0.08 17.44 -9.60
N LYS A 68 -0.71 18.37 -9.06
CA LYS A 68 -1.84 18.05 -8.18
C LYS A 68 -2.82 17.04 -8.80
N GLY A 69 -3.05 17.13 -10.12
CA GLY A 69 -3.91 16.21 -10.86
C GLY A 69 -3.41 14.76 -10.82
N TRP A 70 -2.13 14.53 -11.15
CA TRP A 70 -1.52 13.20 -11.10
C TRP A 70 -1.47 12.63 -9.68
N ASN A 71 -1.16 13.47 -8.69
CA ASN A 71 -1.14 13.04 -7.30
C ASN A 71 -2.51 12.49 -6.87
N SER A 72 -3.58 13.23 -7.16
CA SER A 72 -4.95 12.82 -6.85
C SER A 72 -5.38 11.58 -7.63
N ALA A 73 -5.02 11.50 -8.92
CA ALA A 73 -5.38 10.36 -9.78
C ALA A 73 -4.77 9.05 -9.27
N PHE A 74 -3.47 9.02 -8.94
CA PHE A 74 -2.82 7.82 -8.43
C PHE A 74 -3.33 7.41 -7.04
N ILE A 75 -3.61 8.38 -6.16
CA ILE A 75 -4.19 8.08 -4.85
C ILE A 75 -5.60 7.48 -5.01
N SER A 76 -6.43 8.09 -5.86
CA SER A 76 -7.79 7.61 -6.11
C SER A 76 -7.78 6.21 -6.75
N PHE A 77 -6.90 6.00 -7.74
CA PHE A 77 -6.70 4.69 -8.36
C PHE A 77 -6.30 3.63 -7.35
N LEU A 78 -5.35 3.93 -6.47
CA LEU A 78 -4.93 3.02 -5.41
C LEU A 78 -6.08 2.68 -4.46
N LEU A 79 -6.86 3.67 -4.01
CA LEU A 79 -8.01 3.45 -3.15
C LEU A 79 -9.07 2.58 -3.83
N SER A 80 -9.43 2.91 -5.09
CA SER A 80 -10.37 2.11 -5.87
C SER A 80 -9.91 0.66 -6.02
N LEU A 81 -8.62 0.42 -6.23
CA LEU A 81 -8.07 -0.94 -6.35
C LEU A 81 -8.20 -1.71 -5.03
N LEU A 82 -7.87 -1.08 -3.89
CA LEU A 82 -8.00 -1.72 -2.57
C LEU A 82 -9.47 -2.03 -2.25
N THR A 83 -10.38 -1.11 -2.53
CA THR A 83 -11.82 -1.33 -2.36
C THR A 83 -12.33 -2.45 -3.26
N LEU A 84 -11.90 -2.49 -4.51
CA LEU A 84 -12.27 -3.55 -5.46
C LEU A 84 -11.80 -4.92 -4.96
N ILE A 85 -10.53 -5.04 -4.54
CA ILE A 85 -9.98 -6.29 -4.03
C ILE A 85 -10.72 -6.76 -2.78
N TYR A 86 -11.01 -5.84 -1.84
CA TYR A 86 -11.78 -6.17 -0.65
C TYR A 86 -13.21 -6.61 -0.98
N GLY A 87 -13.87 -5.90 -1.89
CA GLY A 87 -15.22 -6.23 -2.35
C GLY A 87 -15.29 -7.62 -2.98
N LEU A 88 -14.35 -7.94 -3.87
CA LEU A 88 -14.25 -9.27 -4.50
C LEU A 88 -14.01 -10.38 -3.46
N TYR A 89 -13.21 -10.11 -2.44
CA TYR A 89 -13.00 -11.05 -1.33
C TYR A 89 -14.28 -11.31 -0.52
N LEU A 90 -15.15 -10.32 -0.36
CA LEU A 90 -16.40 -10.48 0.39
C LEU A 90 -17.50 -11.23 -0.36
N ILE A 91 -17.46 -11.30 -1.70
CA ILE A 91 -18.52 -11.94 -2.49
C ILE A 91 -18.77 -13.39 -2.04
N PRO A 92 -17.77 -14.28 -1.96
CA PRO A 92 -18.00 -15.67 -1.55
C PRO A 92 -18.39 -15.83 -0.08
N LEU A 93 -18.19 -14.81 0.76
CA LEU A 93 -18.56 -14.83 2.17
C LEU A 93 -20.04 -14.48 2.39
N LEU A 94 -20.66 -13.80 1.42
CA LEU A 94 -22.04 -13.32 1.47
C LEU A 94 -23.02 -14.24 0.74
N MET A 95 -22.53 -15.25 0.01
CA MET A 95 -23.30 -16.25 -0.75
C MET A 95 -23.35 -17.57 0.02
#